data_AF-A0A8J4FQS0-F1
#
_entry.id   AF-A0A8J4FQS0-F1
#
_cell.length_a   1.000
_cell.length_b   1.000
_cell.length_c   1.000
_cell.angle_alpha   90.00
_cell.angle_beta   90.00
_cell.angle_gamma   90.00
#
_symmetry.space_group_name_H-M   'P 1'
#
loop_
_entity.id
_entity.type
_entity.pdbx_description
1 polymer ?
#
loop_
_entity_poly.entity_id
_entity_poly.type
_entity_poly.pdbx_seq_one_letter_code
_entity_poly.pdbx_strand_id
1 'polypeptide(L)'
;LEIFRGAAQRMAKKYDGYVVASSADGGHWVLVFGSAENAVLWGLGMLEAMLAAAWPEGLLDHELTEEVWEDGVLRTRGLRLRIGIDCGAAMIRLVPRTGRLDYV
;
A
#
# COMPACT_ATOMS: atom_id res chain seq x y z
N LEU A 1 -4.25 -11.95 1.89
CA LEU A 1 -4.00 -10.48 1.80
C LEU A 1 -3.96 -9.78 3.17
N GLU A 2 -4.02 -10.51 4.30
CA GLU A 2 -4.02 -9.88 5.63
C GLU A 2 -2.70 -9.15 5.96
N ILE A 3 -1.56 -9.72 5.58
CA ILE A 3 -0.23 -9.08 5.70
C ILE A 3 -0.23 -7.71 5.00
N PHE A 4 -0.72 -7.67 3.76
CA PHE A 4 -0.81 -6.44 2.97
C PHE A 4 -1.77 -5.43 3.59
N ARG A 5 -2.98 -5.86 3.99
CA ARG A 5 -3.95 -5.01 4.69
C ARG A 5 -3.38 -4.41 5.97
N GLY A 6 -2.71 -5.22 6.79
CA GLY A 6 -2.07 -4.78 8.02
C GLY A 6 -0.96 -3.77 7.77
N ALA A 7 -0.13 -3.98 6.74
CA ALA A 7 0.87 -3.00 6.33
C ALA A 7 0.23 -1.71 5.84
N ALA A 8 -0.76 -1.77 4.94
CA ALA A 8 -1.45 -0.59 4.41
C ALA A 8 -2.04 0.27 5.54
N GLN A 9 -2.70 -0.34 6.53
CA GLN A 9 -3.25 0.37 7.68
C GLN A 9 -2.17 1.00 8.58
N ARG A 10 -1.11 0.25 8.90
CA ARG A 10 -0.01 0.77 9.73
C ARG A 10 0.71 1.93 9.04
N MET A 11 0.99 1.79 7.75
CA MET A 11 1.69 2.79 6.96
C MET A 11 0.82 4.03 6.74
N ALA A 12 -0.48 3.85 6.48
CA ALA A 12 -1.42 4.98 6.38
C ALA A 12 -1.41 5.78 7.68
N LYS A 13 -1.51 5.12 8.84
CA LYS A 13 -1.42 5.80 10.14
C LYS A 13 -0.07 6.49 10.35
N LYS A 14 1.04 5.87 9.95
CA LYS A 14 2.40 6.41 10.13
C LYS A 14 2.62 7.72 9.37
N TYR A 15 2.00 7.89 8.20
CA TYR A 15 2.21 9.04 7.33
C TYR A 15 0.95 9.90 7.15
N ASP A 16 0.04 9.87 8.14
CA ASP A 16 -1.19 10.66 8.16
C ASP A 16 -2.05 10.51 6.89
N GLY A 17 -2.10 9.30 6.35
CA GLY A 17 -2.92 8.92 5.21
C GLY A 17 -4.34 8.53 5.62
N TYR A 18 -5.32 9.05 4.90
CA TYR A 18 -6.71 8.65 5.03
C TYR A 18 -7.06 7.59 3.97
N VAL A 19 -7.51 6.42 4.42
CA VAL A 19 -7.99 5.37 3.52
C VAL A 19 -9.38 5.77 3.02
N VAL A 20 -9.53 6.01 1.72
CA VAL A 20 -10.82 6.34 1.10
C VAL A 20 -11.59 5.06 0.80
N ALA A 21 -10.93 4.13 0.11
CA ALA A 21 -11.52 2.87 -0.31
C ALA A 21 -10.50 1.73 -0.29
N SER A 22 -11.00 0.51 -0.15
CA SER A 22 -10.26 -0.72 -0.39
C SER A 22 -11.16 -1.73 -1.10
N SER A 23 -10.63 -2.49 -2.04
CA SER A 23 -11.37 -3.57 -2.70
C SER A 23 -11.77 -4.66 -1.69
N ALA A 24 -12.82 -5.42 -1.99
CA ALA A 24 -13.34 -6.46 -1.10
C ALA A 24 -12.31 -7.58 -0.84
N ASP A 25 -11.51 -7.92 -1.85
CA ASP A 25 -10.38 -8.85 -1.73
C ASP A 25 -9.20 -8.25 -0.93
N GLY A 26 -9.16 -6.93 -0.77
CA GLY A 26 -8.11 -6.20 -0.08
C GLY A 26 -6.84 -5.99 -0.90
N GLY A 27 -6.85 -6.25 -2.21
CA GLY A 27 -5.70 -6.09 -3.11
C GLY A 27 -5.47 -4.67 -3.63
N HIS A 28 -6.50 -3.82 -3.60
CA HIS A 28 -6.45 -2.44 -4.10
C HIS A 28 -6.88 -1.47 -3.02
N TRP A 29 -6.14 -0.37 -2.90
CA TRP A 29 -6.36 0.65 -1.88
C TRP A 29 -6.26 2.03 -2.51
N VAL A 30 -7.16 2.92 -2.10
CA VAL A 30 -7.14 4.34 -2.47
C VAL A 30 -6.98 5.13 -1.18
N LEU A 31 -5.94 5.95 -1.14
CA LEU A 31 -5.60 6.79 0.00
C LEU A 31 -5.40 8.22 -0.45
N VAL A 32 -5.63 9.15 0.46
CA VAL A 32 -5.29 10.56 0.30
C VAL A 32 -4.41 11.02 1.45
N PHE A 33 -3.57 12.00 1.16
CA PHE A 33 -2.58 12.52 2.09
C PHE A 33 -2.62 14.04 2.08
N GLY A 34 -2.25 14.67 3.19
CA GLY A 34 -2.17 16.13 3.29
C GLY A 34 -1.01 16.75 2.52
N SER A 35 -0.05 15.94 2.04
CA SER A 35 1.10 16.39 1.25
C SER A 35 1.57 15.30 0.28
N ALA A 36 2.19 15.71 -0.83
CA ALA A 36 2.83 14.79 -1.77
C ALA A 36 3.99 14.02 -1.12
N GLU A 37 4.72 14.66 -0.20
CA GLU A 37 5.81 14.02 0.57
C GLU A 37 5.30 12.81 1.36
N ASN A 38 4.21 12.97 2.13
CA ASN A 38 3.64 11.87 2.90
C ASN A 38 3.16 10.72 2.01
N ALA A 39 2.59 11.04 0.84
CA ALA A 39 2.17 10.03 -0.12
C ALA A 39 3.37 9.22 -0.66
N VAL A 40 4.48 9.90 -0.99
CA VAL A 40 5.71 9.25 -1.48
C VAL A 40 6.35 8.41 -0.37
N LEU A 41 6.48 8.94 0.85
CA LEU A 41 7.02 8.22 1.99
C LEU A 41 6.18 7.00 2.36
N TRP A 42 4.85 7.10 2.24
CA TRP A 42 3.95 5.97 2.36
C TRP A 42 4.22 4.90 1.30
N GLY A 43 4.35 5.31 0.03
CA GLY A 43 4.63 4.39 -1.07
C GLY A 43 5.92 3.63 -0.87
N LEU A 44 7.01 4.33 -0.53
CA LEU A 44 8.30 3.73 -0.22
C LEU A 44 8.21 2.76 0.95
N GLY A 45 7.60 3.18 2.06
CA GLY A 45 7.48 2.32 3.23
C GLY A 45 6.58 1.10 3.00
N MET A 46 5.60 1.17 2.10
CA MET A 46 4.83 0.00 1.67
C MET A 46 5.67 -0.99 0.86
N LEU A 47 6.50 -0.51 -0.06
CA LEU A 47 7.41 -1.35 -0.83
C LEU A 47 8.40 -2.06 0.09
N GLU A 48 9.03 -1.33 1.03
CA GLU A 48 9.93 -1.90 2.04
C GLU A 48 9.22 -2.93 2.93
N ALA A 49 8.01 -2.61 3.42
CA ALA A 49 7.24 -3.50 4.27
C ALA A 49 6.86 -4.82 3.57
N MET A 50 6.55 -4.79 2.28
CA MET A 50 6.24 -6.00 1.52
C MET A 50 7.48 -6.81 1.16
N LEU A 51 8.60 -6.15 0.88
CA LEU A 51 9.87 -6.84 0.67
C LEU A 51 10.29 -7.61 1.94
N ALA A 52 10.12 -6.98 3.11
CA ALA A 52 10.49 -7.54 4.41
C ALA A 52 9.43 -8.44 5.06
N ALA A 53 8.23 -8.58 4.47
CA ALA A 53 7.12 -9.29 5.10
C ALA A 53 7.42 -10.76 5.37
N ALA A 54 6.91 -11.31 6.47
CA ALA A 54 6.97 -12.74 6.74
C ALA A 54 5.96 -13.50 5.86
N TRP A 55 6.30 -13.68 4.58
CA TRP A 55 5.48 -14.40 3.63
C TRP A 55 5.25 -15.85 4.09
N PRO A 56 4.05 -16.40 3.90
CA PRO A 56 3.73 -17.77 4.31
C PRO A 56 4.58 -18.78 3.52
N GLU A 57 4.79 -19.93 4.14
CA GLU A 57 5.51 -21.05 3.52
C GLU A 57 4.89 -21.44 2.17
N GLY A 58 5.74 -21.78 1.21
CA GLY A 58 5.33 -22.12 -0.15
C GLY A 58 4.99 -20.95 -1.07
N LEU A 59 4.75 -19.73 -0.54
CA LEU A 59 4.48 -18.57 -1.41
C LEU A 59 5.72 -18.18 -2.22
N LEU A 60 6.90 -18.21 -1.60
CA LEU A 60 8.14 -17.81 -2.26
C LEU A 60 8.64 -18.86 -3.28
N ASP A 61 8.03 -20.05 -3.31
CA ASP A 61 8.39 -21.11 -4.26
C ASP A 61 7.82 -20.85 -5.66
N HIS A 62 6.87 -19.92 -5.79
CA HIS A 62 6.27 -19.54 -7.06
C HIS A 62 7.09 -18.42 -7.72
N GLU A 63 7.42 -18.56 -9.02
CA GLU A 63 8.28 -17.63 -9.79
C GLU A 63 7.87 -16.14 -9.70
N LEU A 64 6.56 -15.86 -9.64
CA LEU A 64 6.06 -14.49 -9.50
C LEU A 64 6.30 -13.83 -8.13
N THR A 65 6.64 -14.63 -7.13
CA THR A 65 6.77 -14.22 -5.72
C THR A 65 8.09 -14.65 -5.09
N GLU A 66 8.99 -15.24 -5.88
CA GLU A 66 10.30 -15.68 -5.44
C GLU A 66 11.22 -14.53 -4.98
N GLU A 67 12.28 -14.92 -4.28
CA GLU A 67 13.37 -14.01 -3.92
C GLU A 67 14.31 -13.82 -5.10
N VAL A 68 14.52 -12.58 -5.51
CA VAL A 68 15.51 -12.23 -6.53
C VAL A 68 16.59 -11.37 -5.89
N TRP A 69 17.83 -11.83 -6.02
CA TRP A 69 19.02 -11.20 -5.48
C TRP A 69 19.91 -10.71 -6.62
N GLU A 70 20.36 -9.46 -6.53
CA GLU A 70 21.29 -8.84 -7.48
C GLU A 70 22.42 -8.17 -6.69
N ASP A 71 23.67 -8.53 -6.98
CA ASP A 71 24.86 -7.99 -6.29
C ASP A 71 24.80 -8.07 -4.76
N GLY A 72 24.19 -9.15 -4.23
CA GLY A 72 23.99 -9.35 -2.79
C GLY A 72 22.86 -8.52 -2.18
N VAL A 73 22.08 -7.80 -2.99
CA VAL A 73 20.93 -7.00 -2.57
C VAL A 73 19.63 -7.71 -2.97
N LEU A 74 18.73 -7.88 -2.00
CA LEU A 74 17.39 -8.41 -2.25
C LEU A 74 16.57 -7.36 -3.03
N ARG A 75 16.12 -7.71 -4.24
CA ARG A 75 15.37 -6.83 -5.14
C ARG A 75 13.88 -7.10 -5.13
N THR A 76 13.48 -8.36 -5.13
CA THR A 76 12.06 -8.75 -5.10
C THR A 76 11.86 -9.91 -4.14
N ARG A 77 10.69 -9.92 -3.48
CA ARG A 77 10.28 -10.98 -2.56
C ARG A 77 8.79 -10.88 -2.30
N GLY A 78 8.07 -11.99 -2.50
CA GLY A 78 6.62 -12.07 -2.30
C GLY A 78 5.80 -11.20 -3.25
N LEU A 79 4.65 -10.71 -2.78
CA LEU A 79 3.71 -9.96 -3.63
C LEU A 79 4.30 -8.61 -4.06
N ARG A 80 4.28 -8.36 -5.38
CA ARG A 80 4.82 -7.14 -5.98
C ARG A 80 3.75 -6.05 -6.02
N LEU A 81 4.03 -4.91 -5.40
CA LEU A 81 3.12 -3.77 -5.38
C LEU A 81 3.33 -2.86 -6.59
N ARG A 82 2.24 -2.24 -7.04
CA ARG A 82 2.25 -1.09 -7.94
C ARG A 82 1.59 0.07 -7.23
N ILE A 83 2.25 1.22 -7.23
CA ILE A 83 1.80 2.41 -6.53
C ILE A 83 1.79 3.58 -7.53
N GLY A 84 0.63 4.20 -7.70
CA GLY A 84 0.46 5.44 -8.45
C GLY A 84 0.18 6.58 -7.49
N ILE A 85 0.83 7.72 -7.71
CA ILE A 85 0.65 8.94 -6.91
C ILE A 85 0.42 10.08 -7.89
N ASP A 86 -0.62 10.87 -7.63
CA ASP A 86 -0.90 12.14 -8.30
C ASP A 86 -1.09 13.24 -7.25
N CYS A 87 -0.87 14.49 -7.64
CA CYS A 87 -1.01 15.64 -6.75
C CYS A 87 -1.72 16.79 -7.45
N GLY A 88 -2.82 17.23 -6.84
CA GLY A 88 -3.64 18.33 -7.34
C GLY A 88 -4.73 18.69 -6.36
N ALA A 89 -5.56 19.67 -6.72
CA ALA A 89 -6.77 19.96 -5.98
C ALA A 89 -7.78 18.81 -6.15
N ALA A 90 -8.33 18.31 -5.05
CA ALA A 90 -9.36 17.28 -5.03
C ALA A 90 -10.65 17.83 -4.39
N MET A 91 -11.80 17.36 -4.87
CA MET A 91 -13.09 17.66 -4.28
C MET A 91 -13.37 16.71 -3.12
N ILE A 92 -13.82 17.26 -1.99
CA ILE A 92 -14.19 16.47 -0.80
C ILE A 92 -15.71 16.35 -0.73
N ARG A 93 -16.20 15.12 -0.53
CA ARG A 93 -17.63 14.84 -0.32
C ARG A 93 -17.85 13.99 0.92
N LEU A 94 -18.75 14.40 1.80
CA LEU A 94 -19.22 13.53 2.90
C LEU A 94 -20.17 12.47 2.35
N VAL A 95 -19.92 11.20 2.65
CA VAL A 95 -20.82 10.08 2.34
C VAL A 95 -21.80 9.89 3.50
N PRO A 96 -23.07 10.34 3.40
CA PRO A 96 -23.95 10.47 4.57
C PRO A 96 -24.21 9.15 5.29
N ARG A 97 -24.30 8.03 4.54
CA ARG A 97 -24.56 6.70 5.09
C ARG A 97 -23.42 6.17 5.98
N THR A 98 -22.19 6.60 5.73
CA THR A 98 -21.00 6.07 6.43
C THR A 98 -20.30 7.11 7.30
N GLY A 99 -20.59 8.40 7.11
CA GLY A 99 -19.87 9.51 7.73
C GLY A 99 -18.43 9.66 7.21
N ARG A 100 -18.02 8.87 6.21
CA ARG A 100 -16.67 8.94 5.62
C ARG A 100 -16.58 10.02 4.57
N LEU A 101 -15.36 10.46 4.31
CA LEU A 101 -15.06 11.38 3.23
C LEU A 101 -14.69 10.60 1.97
N ASP A 102 -15.21 11.06 0.85
CA ASP A 102 -14.82 10.66 -0.49
C ASP A 102 -14.05 11.80 -1.17
N TYR A 103 -13.11 11.43 -2.03
CA TYR A 103 -12.22 12.36 -2.72
C TYR A 103 -12.29 12.07 -4.22
N VAL A 104 -12.60 13.10 -5.01
CA VAL A 104 -12.82 13.03 -6.47
C VAL A 104 -12.01 14.07 -7.21
#